data_AF-A0A952VUK5-F1
#
_entry.id   AF-A0A952VUK5-F1
#
_cell.length_a   1.000
_cell.length_b   1.000
_cell.length_c   1.000
_cell.angle_alpha   90.00
_cell.angle_beta   90.00
_cell.angle_gamma   90.00
#
_symmetry.space_group_name_H-M   'P 1'
#
loop_
_entity.id
_entity.type
_entity.pdbx_description
1 polymer ?
#
loop_
_entity_poly.entity_id
_entity_poly.type
_entity_poly.pdbx_seq_one_letter_code
_entity_poly.pdbx_strand_id
1 'polypeptide(L)' 'MTKHERRSGQPPVSKQMRSSSERRQQIATRAYELYAVRGYREGYDLDDWLDAEREIDRAA' A
#
# COMPACT_ATOMS: atom_id res chain seq x y z
N MET A 1 28.23 33.11 -10.56
CA MET A 1 27.56 32.43 -9.44
C MET A 1 26.69 31.32 -10.01
N THR A 2 27.16 30.07 -9.98
CA THR A 2 26.49 28.90 -10.57
C THR A 2 25.40 28.39 -9.62
N LYS A 3 24.13 28.71 -9.96
CA LYS A 3 22.95 28.17 -9.27
C LYS A 3 22.81 26.69 -9.63
N HIS A 4 23.19 25.81 -8.71
CA HIS A 4 22.93 24.37 -8.82
C HIS A 4 21.44 24.10 -8.56
N GLU A 5 20.60 24.25 -9.59
CA GLU A 5 19.23 23.72 -9.55
C GLU A 5 19.29 22.20 -9.80
N ARG A 6 19.49 21.44 -8.72
CA ARG A 6 19.20 20.01 -8.69
C ARG A 6 17.68 19.82 -8.75
N ARG A 7 17.08 19.99 -9.94
CA ARG A 7 15.75 19.45 -10.20
C ARG A 7 15.89 17.94 -10.25
N SER A 8 15.62 17.29 -9.12
CA SER A 8 15.42 15.84 -9.04
C SER A 8 14.23 15.48 -9.92
N GLY A 9 14.51 15.17 -11.19
CA GLY A 9 13.54 14.59 -12.10
C GLY A 9 13.20 13.19 -11.58
N GLN A 10 12.06 13.06 -10.90
CA GLN A 10 11.50 11.74 -10.66
C GLN A 10 11.27 11.09 -12.03
N PRO A 11 11.81 9.89 -12.28
CA PRO A 11 11.51 9.17 -13.51
C PRO A 11 9.99 8.93 -13.59
N PRO A 12 9.38 8.92 -14.78
CA PRO A 12 7.95 8.66 -14.91
C PRO A 12 7.65 7.26 -14.38
N VAL A 13 7.10 7.20 -13.17
CA VAL A 13 6.63 5.95 -12.58
C VAL A 13 5.52 5.42 -13.49
N SER A 14 5.73 4.23 -14.05
CA SER A 14 4.80 3.64 -15.02
C SER A 14 3.40 3.53 -14.43
N LYS A 15 2.36 3.63 -15.27
CA LYS A 15 0.95 3.52 -14.82
C LYS A 15 0.69 2.21 -14.05
N GLN A 16 1.35 1.13 -14.46
CA GLN A 16 1.30 -0.17 -13.80
C GLN A 16 1.96 -0.17 -12.41
N MET A 17 3.07 0.56 -12.23
CA MET A 17 3.69 0.70 -10.91
C MET A 17 2.80 1.52 -9.96
N ARG A 18 2.09 2.53 -10.47
CA ARG A 18 1.13 3.31 -9.69
C ARG A 18 -0.04 2.46 -9.23
N SER A 19 -0.69 1.72 -10.13
CA SER A 19 -1.80 0.83 -9.77
C SER A 19 -1.38 -0.28 -8.79
N SER A 20 -0.18 -0.85 -8.95
CA SER A 20 0.39 -1.81 -7.99
C SER A 20 0.65 -1.20 -6.62
N SER A 21 1.07 0.07 -6.56
CA SER A 21 1.31 0.78 -5.30
C SER A 21 0.01 1.19 -4.64
N GLU A 22 -0.99 1.60 -5.42
CA GLU A 22 -2.34 1.93 -4.95
C GLU A 22 -3.04 0.67 -4.41
N ARG A 23 -2.99 -0.46 -5.12
CA ARG A 23 -3.54 -1.74 -4.64
C ARG A 23 -2.90 -2.12 -3.30
N ARG A 24 -1.57 -2.08 -3.20
CA ARG A 24 -0.84 -2.35 -1.95
C ARG A 24 -1.20 -1.37 -0.82
N GLN A 25 -1.54 -0.12 -1.12
CA GLN A 25 -1.96 0.81 -0.08
C GLN A 25 -3.34 0.45 0.47
N GLN A 26 -4.29 0.09 -0.38
CA GLN A 26 -5.64 -0.34 0.02
C GLN A 26 -5.60 -1.60 0.90
N ILE A 27 -4.82 -2.56 0.43
CA ILE A 27 -4.40 -3.78 1.11
C ILE A 27 -3.92 -3.50 2.55
N ALA A 28 -2.95 -2.60 2.72
CA ALA A 28 -2.33 -2.33 4.01
C ALA A 28 -3.30 -1.62 4.95
N THR A 29 -4.09 -0.68 4.42
CA THR A 29 -5.16 -0.03 5.17
C THR A 29 -6.18 -1.06 5.67
N ARG A 30 -6.61 -1.97 4.80
CA ARG A 30 -7.62 -2.96 5.15
C ARG A 30 -7.11 -4.00 6.16
N ALA A 31 -5.86 -4.43 6.05
CA ALA A 31 -5.23 -5.32 7.03
C ALA A 31 -5.15 -4.66 8.41
N TYR A 32 -4.82 -3.37 8.47
CA TYR A 32 -4.79 -2.62 9.72
C TYR A 32 -6.18 -2.50 10.37
N GLU A 33 -7.24 -2.30 9.57
CA GLU A 33 -8.61 -2.30 10.09
C GLU A 33 -9.00 -3.66 10.68
N LEU A 34 -8.64 -4.77 10.02
CA LEU A 34 -8.89 -6.12 10.53
C LEU A 34 -8.17 -6.36 11.86
N TYR A 35 -6.89 -5.96 11.95
CA TYR A 35 -6.09 -6.00 13.17
C TYR A 35 -6.74 -5.17 14.31
N ALA A 36 -7.23 -3.97 13.98
CA ALA A 36 -7.90 -3.09 14.94
C ALA A 36 -9.24 -3.68 15.44
N VAL A 37 -10.06 -4.27 14.55
CA VAL A 37 -11.33 -4.92 14.90
C VAL A 37 -11.12 -6.10 15.86
N ARG A 38 -9.99 -6.81 15.74
CA ARG A 38 -9.61 -7.90 16.67
C ARG A 38 -9.07 -7.40 18.02
N GLY A 39 -8.95 -6.08 18.19
CA GLY A 39 -8.42 -5.46 19.41
C GLY A 39 -6.90 -5.48 19.49
N TYR A 40 -6.22 -5.32 18.35
CA TYR A 40 -4.76 -5.26 18.29
C TYR A 40 -4.08 -6.53 18.80
N ARG A 41 -4.65 -7.70 18.46
CA ARG A 41 -4.10 -8.98 18.88
C ARG A 41 -2.98 -9.39 17.94
N GLU A 42 -1.78 -9.56 18.50
CA GLU A 42 -0.61 -10.03 17.75
C GLU A 42 -0.78 -11.47 17.24
N GLY A 43 -0.02 -11.81 16.19
CA GLY A 43 0.03 -13.15 15.61
C GLY A 43 -0.97 -13.40 14.47
N TYR A 44 -1.74 -12.38 14.08
CA TYR A 44 -2.68 -12.43 12.96
C TYR A 44 -2.24 -11.54 11.79
N ASP A 45 -1.06 -10.91 11.84
CA ASP A 45 -0.61 -9.93 10.85
C ASP A 45 -0.64 -10.50 9.42
N LEU A 46 -0.22 -11.77 9.25
CA LEU A 46 -0.25 -12.43 7.94
C LEU A 46 -1.68 -12.77 7.50
N ASP A 47 -2.52 -13.24 8.42
CA ASP A 47 -3.90 -13.62 8.11
C ASP A 47 -4.74 -12.39 7.76
N ASP A 48 -4.65 -11.32 8.56
CA ASP A 48 -5.31 -10.04 8.31
C ASP A 48 -4.82 -9.44 6.99
N TRP A 49 -3.55 -9.65 6.65
CA TRP A 49 -3.02 -9.24 5.36
C TRP A 49 -3.63 -10.08 4.21
N LEU A 50 -3.59 -11.40 4.27
CA LEU A 50 -4.16 -12.26 3.21
C LEU A 50 -5.68 -12.07 3.02
N ASP A 51 -6.42 -11.83 4.10
CA ASP A 51 -7.85 -11.54 4.05
C ASP A 51 -8.12 -10.19 3.38
N ALA A 52 -7.35 -9.16 3.73
CA ALA A 52 -7.41 -7.88 3.03
C ALA A 52 -7.09 -8.02 1.53
N GLU A 53 -6.12 -8.86 1.15
CA GLU A 53 -5.81 -9.07 -0.27
C GLU A 53 -7.00 -9.65 -1.03
N ARG A 54 -7.64 -10.67 -0.45
CA ARG A 54 -8.83 -11.31 -1.00
C ARG A 54 -10.01 -10.36 -1.12
N GLU A 55 -10.20 -9.47 -0.15
CA GLU A 55 -11.26 -8.46 -0.19
C GLU A 55 -11.04 -7.45 -1.32
N ILE A 56 -9.82 -6.91 -1.45
CA ILE A 56 -9.49 -5.94 -2.50
C ILE A 56 -9.60 -6.57 -3.90
N ASP A 57 -9.17 -7.82 -4.08
CA ASP A 57 -9.28 -8.51 -5.38
C ASP A 57 -10.73 -8.82 -5.79
N ARG A 58 -11.63 -8.97 -4.83
CA ARG A 58 -13.07 -9.14 -5.11
C ARG A 58 -13.78 -7.83 -5.42
N ALA A 59 -13.20 -6.70 -5.01
CA ALA A 59 -13.76 -5.37 -5.20
C ALA A 59 -13.23 -4.65 -6.46
N ALA A 60 -12.18 -5.17 -7.09
CA ALA A 60 -11.58 -4.67 -8.33
C ALA A 60 -12.30 -5.21 -9.58
#